data_AF-A0A5B9W2D4-F1
#
_entry.id   AF-A0A5B9W2D4-F1
#
_cell.length_a   1.000
_cell.length_b   1.000
_cell.length_c   1.000
_cell.angle_alpha   90.00
_cell.angle_beta   90.00
_cell.angle_gamma   90.00
#
_symmetry.space_group_name_H-M   'P 1'
#
loop_
_entity.id
_entity.type
_entity.pdbx_description
1 polymer ?
#
loop_
_entity_poly.entity_id
_entity_poly.type
_entity_poly.pdbx_seq_one_letter_code
_entity_poly.pdbx_strand_id
1 'polypeptide(L)'
;MHIGCNGCGAMAWALLALLAWPMETEAAERVQPVPLGGTLNDQAGDRSYGVYVPTRQGGTLTVKSTGGTVRALTGPDGKPRTSGQDVGGPAAHGWYTFRVSGTEAGRPYSVETTFVQSARSARKPWNYYYWPTKGDSVHEPWAGGNGRVDTPAPAGDDVMIVPYGAAIAPGQDIILPGANGLLETRPAAGDTLTWFPNLYDDMYALGAEVGLYQTPSPLLKYDQIFGLTARSWEAAYSQTLGVQRWPGHCLGGAVASILLNEPTPAKGSGLTRDELKALWAELGENHLNHRIGDYAVNIPAGPPRPGYDPCDQFVARFHAVLERNLRARRIALLGNLRSFPPNGGPDEVWNHGIGAYDARFHAVAGRGERRARIELDLVANTGSNLNDRDPKPRTIRYEYELVYTPEGDVDEAAAHSCDWIGVGGDALYAPLNLLEIAESRWQGHNPMVTEANVRTLDAANGGRGLAGDAPAFRPVAVHEAGRAPLVASPAIGASVQPATGGPPNSPRRALLRIFGRD
;
A
#
# COMPACT_ATOMS: atom_id res chain seq x y z
N MET A 1 -79.35 -11.94 -9.20
CA MET A 1 -79.75 -13.30 -9.63
C MET A 1 -78.44 -14.04 -9.85
N HIS A 2 -77.96 -14.99 -9.05
CA HIS A 2 -78.56 -15.93 -8.11
C HIS A 2 -78.13 -15.71 -6.64
N ILE A 3 -79.02 -16.16 -5.76
CA ILE A 3 -78.96 -16.22 -4.29
C ILE A 3 -78.51 -17.63 -3.89
N GLY A 4 -77.81 -17.77 -2.77
CA GLY A 4 -77.53 -19.05 -2.12
C GLY A 4 -77.11 -18.89 -0.67
N CYS A 5 -78.10 -18.86 0.23
CA CYS A 5 -77.97 -19.07 1.67
C CYS A 5 -77.86 -20.56 2.02
N ASN A 6 -77.17 -20.86 3.13
CA ASN A 6 -77.41 -21.88 4.18
C ASN A 6 -76.06 -22.15 4.86
N GLY A 7 -75.85 -22.08 6.18
CA GLY A 7 -76.75 -22.18 7.31
C GLY A 7 -76.23 -23.27 8.25
N CYS A 8 -75.90 -22.88 9.49
CA CYS A 8 -75.81 -23.69 10.72
C CYS A 8 -74.61 -24.66 10.93
N GLY A 9 -73.96 -24.48 12.09
CA GLY A 9 -72.99 -25.42 12.66
C GLY A 9 -72.30 -24.86 13.91
N ALA A 10 -73.07 -24.60 14.96
CA ALA A 10 -72.59 -24.15 16.25
C ALA A 10 -72.01 -25.31 17.10
N MET A 11 -71.07 -24.95 17.99
CA MET A 11 -70.72 -25.62 19.24
C MET A 11 -70.17 -27.06 19.16
N ALA A 12 -68.86 -27.23 19.39
CA ALA A 12 -68.30 -28.25 20.29
C ALA A 12 -66.76 -28.27 20.33
N TRP A 13 -66.04 -27.25 20.83
CA TRP A 13 -64.62 -27.41 21.24
C TRP A 13 -64.22 -26.51 22.43
N ALA A 14 -65.16 -26.24 23.34
CA ALA A 14 -64.91 -25.49 24.57
C ALA A 14 -64.55 -26.37 25.80
N LEU A 15 -64.04 -27.59 25.60
CA LEU A 15 -63.82 -28.55 26.71
C LEU A 15 -62.57 -29.43 26.52
N LEU A 16 -61.47 -28.84 26.02
CA LEU A 16 -60.12 -29.43 26.04
C LEU A 16 -59.06 -28.39 26.44
N ALA A 17 -59.40 -27.49 27.37
CA ALA A 17 -58.54 -26.43 27.89
C ALA A 17 -58.32 -26.54 29.41
N LEU A 18 -58.16 -27.77 29.94
CA LEU A 18 -57.90 -28.02 31.37
C LEU A 18 -56.73 -28.98 31.64
N LEU A 19 -55.79 -29.10 30.71
CA LEU A 19 -54.44 -29.61 30.98
C LEU A 19 -53.43 -28.50 30.72
N ALA A 20 -53.55 -27.41 31.50
CA ALA A 20 -52.47 -26.44 31.64
C ALA A 20 -51.37 -27.10 32.46
N TRP A 21 -50.45 -27.79 31.80
CA TRP A 21 -49.13 -27.96 32.40
C TRP A 21 -48.58 -26.56 32.66
N PRO A 22 -48.01 -26.30 33.84
CA PRO A 22 -47.20 -25.11 34.01
C PRO A 22 -46.01 -25.28 33.05
N MET A 23 -46.16 -24.76 31.82
CA MET A 23 -44.99 -24.30 31.11
C MET A 23 -44.47 -23.18 31.99
N GLU A 24 -43.50 -23.49 32.85
CA GLU A 24 -42.60 -22.49 33.38
C GLU A 24 -42.12 -21.72 32.16
N THR A 25 -42.73 -20.55 31.95
CA THR A 25 -42.18 -19.53 31.08
C THR A 25 -40.88 -19.15 31.75
N GLU A 26 -39.81 -19.88 31.41
CA GLU A 26 -38.44 -19.51 31.69
C GLU A 26 -38.33 -18.06 31.24
N ALA A 27 -38.28 -17.15 32.20
CA ALA A 27 -38.15 -15.73 31.91
C ALA A 27 -36.92 -15.60 31.03
N ALA A 28 -37.10 -15.16 29.77
CA ALA A 28 -36.05 -15.14 28.77
C ALA A 28 -34.76 -14.58 29.40
N GLU A 29 -33.76 -15.44 29.56
CA GLU A 29 -32.57 -15.13 30.33
C GLU A 29 -31.94 -13.86 29.74
N ARG A 30 -31.85 -12.80 30.54
CA ARG A 30 -31.37 -11.50 30.06
C ARG A 30 -29.90 -11.61 29.69
N VAL A 31 -29.60 -11.55 28.39
CA VAL A 31 -28.24 -11.53 27.86
C VAL A 31 -27.53 -10.22 28.27
N GLN A 32 -26.39 -10.34 28.95
CA GLN A 32 -25.57 -9.19 29.34
C GLN A 32 -24.58 -8.82 28.23
N PRO A 33 -24.62 -7.59 27.67
CA PRO A 33 -23.69 -7.19 26.62
C PRO A 33 -22.26 -7.04 27.15
N VAL A 34 -21.30 -7.52 26.36
CA VAL A 34 -19.85 -7.36 26.54
C VAL A 34 -19.33 -6.53 25.36
N PRO A 35 -18.57 -5.46 25.59
CA PRO A 35 -18.05 -4.64 24.49
C PRO A 35 -17.08 -5.44 23.63
N LEU A 36 -17.23 -5.32 22.30
CA LEU A 36 -16.28 -5.89 21.33
C LEU A 36 -14.88 -5.31 21.59
N GLY A 37 -13.87 -6.15 21.69
CA GLY A 37 -12.49 -5.70 21.95
C GLY A 37 -12.30 -5.09 23.34
N GLY A 38 -13.16 -5.40 24.30
CA GLY A 38 -13.11 -4.88 25.65
C GLY A 38 -13.48 -5.92 26.72
N THR A 39 -13.57 -5.45 27.96
CA THR A 39 -13.77 -6.29 29.15
C THR A 39 -14.92 -5.79 30.00
N LEU A 40 -15.75 -6.71 30.48
CA LEU A 40 -16.77 -6.48 31.50
C LEU A 40 -16.28 -7.06 32.84
N ASN A 41 -16.10 -6.20 33.85
CA ASN A 41 -15.59 -6.57 35.16
C ASN A 41 -16.71 -6.84 36.17
N ASP A 42 -16.35 -7.35 37.35
CA ASP A 42 -17.23 -7.51 38.52
C ASP A 42 -18.51 -8.30 38.25
N GLN A 43 -18.40 -9.31 37.38
CA GLN A 43 -19.48 -10.26 37.11
C GLN A 43 -19.53 -11.34 38.18
N ALA A 44 -20.71 -11.88 38.45
CA ALA A 44 -20.92 -12.92 39.46
C ALA A 44 -22.01 -13.90 39.04
N GLY A 45 -21.85 -15.16 39.45
CA GLY A 45 -22.76 -16.25 39.11
C GLY A 45 -22.70 -16.66 37.64
N ASP A 46 -23.39 -17.77 37.34
CA ASP A 46 -23.55 -18.28 35.98
C ASP A 46 -24.53 -17.38 35.22
N ARG A 47 -24.13 -16.91 34.03
CA ARG A 47 -24.91 -15.92 33.27
C ARG A 47 -24.64 -16.02 31.78
N SER A 48 -25.65 -15.65 30.98
CA SER A 48 -25.55 -15.47 29.54
C SER A 48 -25.08 -14.06 29.14
N TYR A 49 -24.19 -14.02 28.16
CA TYR A 49 -23.54 -12.83 27.65
C TYR A 49 -23.68 -12.73 26.14
N GLY A 50 -23.55 -11.52 25.61
CA GLY A 50 -23.61 -11.24 24.18
C GLY A 50 -22.50 -10.28 23.75
N VAL A 51 -21.95 -10.46 22.56
CA VAL A 51 -21.05 -9.50 21.92
C VAL A 51 -21.50 -9.28 20.48
N TYR A 52 -21.54 -8.03 20.03
CA TYR A 52 -21.94 -7.69 18.67
C TYR A 52 -20.71 -7.61 17.75
N VAL A 53 -20.73 -8.35 16.63
CA VAL A 53 -19.71 -8.30 15.57
C VAL A 53 -20.29 -7.55 14.36
N PRO A 54 -19.74 -6.39 13.97
CA PRO A 54 -20.41 -5.51 13.01
C PRO A 54 -20.16 -5.87 11.54
N THR A 55 -19.12 -6.64 11.23
CA THR A 55 -18.74 -6.98 9.85
C THR A 55 -19.17 -8.41 9.48
N ARG A 56 -19.66 -8.59 8.26
CA ARG A 56 -19.96 -9.92 7.69
C ARG A 56 -18.74 -10.62 7.09
N GLN A 57 -17.64 -9.88 6.88
CA GLN A 57 -16.41 -10.40 6.23
C GLN A 57 -15.61 -11.34 7.14
N GLY A 58 -16.05 -11.50 8.39
CA GLY A 58 -15.45 -12.40 9.37
C GLY A 58 -14.24 -11.82 10.06
N GLY A 59 -13.53 -12.73 10.73
CA GLY A 59 -12.50 -12.40 11.71
C GLY A 59 -12.56 -13.36 12.88
N THR A 60 -11.46 -13.44 13.61
CA THR A 60 -11.30 -14.34 14.75
C THR A 60 -11.92 -13.71 15.99
N LEU A 61 -13.05 -14.25 16.46
CA LEU A 61 -13.68 -13.85 17.71
C LEU A 61 -13.16 -14.72 18.86
N THR A 62 -12.50 -14.12 19.84
CA THR A 62 -12.08 -14.80 21.07
C THR A 62 -12.87 -14.24 22.25
N VAL A 63 -13.43 -15.14 23.05
CA VAL A 63 -14.10 -14.84 24.31
C VAL A 63 -13.36 -15.56 25.43
N LYS A 64 -13.03 -14.82 26.50
CA LYS A 64 -12.36 -15.33 27.70
C LYS A 64 -13.12 -14.94 28.95
N SER A 65 -12.99 -15.75 29.98
CA SER A 65 -13.49 -15.45 31.32
C SER A 65 -12.40 -15.76 32.35
N THR A 66 -12.24 -14.92 33.36
CA THR A 66 -11.32 -15.18 34.48
C THR A 66 -11.92 -16.11 35.55
N GLY A 67 -13.22 -16.40 35.45
CA GLY A 67 -13.93 -17.37 36.30
C GLY A 67 -14.86 -18.27 35.47
N GLY A 68 -15.05 -19.51 35.92
CA GLY A 68 -15.89 -20.49 35.22
C GLY A 68 -15.37 -20.87 33.83
N THR A 69 -16.26 -21.33 32.97
CA THR A 69 -15.97 -21.79 31.59
C THR A 69 -16.96 -21.17 30.61
N VAL A 70 -16.45 -20.63 29.50
CA VAL A 70 -17.26 -20.15 28.37
C VAL A 70 -17.82 -21.35 27.61
N ARG A 71 -19.15 -21.40 27.45
CA ARG A 71 -19.89 -22.47 26.77
C ARG A 71 -20.91 -21.91 25.78
N ALA A 72 -21.32 -22.75 24.84
CA ALA A 72 -22.43 -22.49 23.92
C ALA A 72 -22.32 -21.16 23.14
N LEU A 73 -21.11 -20.80 22.68
CA LEU A 73 -20.96 -19.66 21.78
C LEU A 73 -21.74 -19.92 20.50
N THR A 74 -22.73 -19.08 20.24
CA THR A 74 -23.70 -19.24 19.16
C THR A 74 -23.72 -17.95 18.34
N GLY A 75 -23.63 -18.08 17.02
CA GLY A 75 -23.68 -16.95 16.12
C GLY A 75 -25.11 -16.43 15.88
N PRO A 76 -25.25 -15.28 15.21
CA PRO A 76 -26.56 -14.71 14.84
C PRO A 76 -27.37 -15.61 13.90
N ASP A 77 -26.71 -16.53 13.19
CA ASP A 77 -27.33 -17.58 12.38
C ASP A 77 -27.80 -18.81 13.20
N GLY A 78 -27.72 -18.74 14.53
CA GLY A 78 -28.07 -19.83 15.44
C GLY A 78 -27.09 -21.00 15.45
N LYS A 79 -25.98 -20.93 14.69
CA LYS A 79 -25.02 -22.02 14.61
C LYS A 79 -23.99 -21.93 15.74
N PRO A 80 -23.56 -23.09 16.29
CA PRO A 80 -22.49 -23.10 17.28
C PRO A 80 -21.17 -22.64 16.67
N ARG A 81 -20.35 -22.02 17.51
CA ARG A 81 -19.02 -21.49 17.21
C ARG A 81 -18.05 -21.84 18.33
N THR A 82 -16.77 -21.72 18.04
CA THR A 82 -15.71 -21.93 19.02
C THR A 82 -14.92 -20.64 19.19
N SER A 83 -14.62 -20.28 20.44
CA SER A 83 -13.76 -19.14 20.77
C SER A 83 -12.40 -19.30 20.09
N GLY A 84 -11.92 -18.23 19.46
CA GLY A 84 -10.67 -18.22 18.70
C GLY A 84 -10.79 -18.76 17.27
N GLN A 85 -12.00 -18.92 16.73
CA GLN A 85 -12.22 -19.27 15.33
C GLN A 85 -12.71 -18.07 14.51
N ASP A 86 -12.54 -18.17 13.19
CA ASP A 86 -13.11 -17.21 12.26
C ASP A 86 -14.65 -17.35 12.24
N VAL A 87 -15.35 -16.23 12.34
CA VAL A 87 -16.82 -16.18 12.40
C VAL A 87 -17.45 -15.48 11.20
N GLY A 88 -16.81 -15.47 10.02
CA GLY A 88 -17.34 -14.81 8.81
C GLY A 88 -18.50 -15.51 8.09
N GLY A 89 -19.16 -14.77 7.19
CA GLY A 89 -20.19 -15.27 6.29
C GLY A 89 -21.38 -14.30 6.12
N PRO A 90 -22.25 -14.52 5.12
CA PRO A 90 -23.35 -13.59 4.77
C PRO A 90 -24.36 -13.30 5.90
N ALA A 91 -24.47 -14.21 6.86
CA ALA A 91 -25.38 -14.10 8.01
C ALA A 91 -24.62 -14.14 9.35
N ALA A 92 -23.34 -13.76 9.32
CA ALA A 92 -22.44 -13.94 10.46
C ALA A 92 -22.11 -12.63 11.20
N HIS A 93 -22.62 -11.48 10.75
CA HIS A 93 -22.60 -10.25 11.53
C HIS A 93 -23.82 -10.19 12.48
N GLY A 94 -23.67 -9.55 13.63
CA GLY A 94 -24.72 -9.44 14.64
C GLY A 94 -24.30 -9.91 16.02
N TRP A 95 -25.30 -10.27 16.84
CA TRP A 95 -25.09 -10.71 18.21
C TRP A 95 -24.62 -12.17 18.28
N TYR A 96 -23.46 -12.37 18.91
CA TYR A 96 -22.95 -13.66 19.34
C TYR A 96 -23.25 -13.85 20.81
N THR A 97 -23.96 -14.92 21.18
CA THR A 97 -24.34 -15.21 22.55
C THR A 97 -23.57 -16.39 23.11
N PHE A 98 -23.19 -16.35 24.38
CA PHE A 98 -22.51 -17.45 25.07
C PHE A 98 -22.85 -17.44 26.55
N ARG A 99 -22.58 -18.53 27.26
CA ARG A 99 -22.80 -18.65 28.71
C ARG A 99 -21.48 -18.86 29.43
N VAL A 100 -21.27 -18.16 30.54
CA VAL A 100 -20.20 -18.50 31.48
C VAL A 100 -20.81 -19.33 32.60
N SER A 101 -20.28 -20.52 32.80
CA SER A 101 -20.82 -21.51 33.76
C SER A 101 -19.75 -22.08 34.68
N GLY A 102 -20.14 -22.59 35.84
CA GLY A 102 -19.21 -23.16 36.82
C GLY A 102 -18.40 -22.07 37.53
N THR A 103 -19.01 -20.91 37.74
CA THR A 103 -18.41 -19.81 38.50
C THR A 103 -18.49 -20.08 40.00
N GLU A 104 -17.50 -19.61 40.77
CA GLU A 104 -17.51 -19.73 42.23
C GLU A 104 -18.47 -18.70 42.83
N ALA A 105 -19.40 -19.16 43.68
CA ALA A 105 -20.42 -18.29 44.26
C ALA A 105 -19.78 -17.16 45.09
N GLY A 106 -20.21 -15.92 44.83
CA GLY A 106 -19.71 -14.73 45.52
C GLY A 106 -18.32 -14.25 45.09
N ARG A 107 -17.63 -14.96 44.18
CA ARG A 107 -16.34 -14.52 43.65
C ARG A 107 -16.54 -13.73 42.35
N PRO A 108 -16.09 -12.46 42.29
CA PRO A 108 -16.20 -11.68 41.06
C PRO A 108 -15.26 -12.23 39.98
N TYR A 109 -15.69 -12.13 38.73
CA TYR A 109 -14.89 -12.44 37.54
C TYR A 109 -15.09 -11.39 36.45
N SER A 110 -14.27 -11.47 35.42
CA SER A 110 -14.33 -10.63 34.23
C SER A 110 -14.56 -11.47 32.98
N VAL A 111 -15.26 -10.89 32.01
CA VAL A 111 -15.48 -11.45 30.68
C VAL A 111 -14.86 -10.51 29.65
N GLU A 112 -13.96 -11.03 28.83
CA GLU A 112 -13.22 -10.28 27.82
C GLU A 112 -13.55 -10.81 26.43
N THR A 113 -13.66 -9.90 25.46
CA THR A 113 -13.74 -10.26 24.04
C THR A 113 -12.64 -9.59 23.23
N THR A 114 -12.12 -10.31 22.25
CA THR A 114 -11.25 -9.74 21.21
C THR A 114 -11.74 -10.17 19.84
N PHE A 115 -11.64 -9.28 18.87
CA PHE A 115 -11.99 -9.57 17.48
C PHE A 115 -10.93 -9.02 16.55
N VAL A 116 -10.32 -9.92 15.78
CA VAL A 116 -9.25 -9.58 14.84
C VAL A 116 -9.63 -10.07 13.46
N GLN A 117 -9.76 -9.15 12.51
CA GLN A 117 -9.95 -9.47 11.11
C GLN A 117 -8.60 -9.45 10.40
N SER A 118 -8.18 -10.60 9.88
CA SER A 118 -6.94 -10.74 9.13
C SER A 118 -7.24 -11.02 7.66
N ALA A 119 -6.59 -10.32 6.75
CA ALA A 119 -6.73 -10.54 5.32
C ALA A 119 -5.37 -10.65 4.64
N ARG A 120 -5.28 -11.53 3.65
CA ARG A 120 -4.08 -11.75 2.84
C ARG A 120 -4.52 -11.99 1.39
N SER A 121 -3.89 -11.27 0.46
CA SER A 121 -3.99 -11.52 -0.96
C SER A 121 -3.53 -12.95 -1.32
N ALA A 122 -4.06 -13.50 -2.41
CA ALA A 122 -3.72 -14.84 -2.90
C ALA A 122 -2.25 -14.93 -3.32
N ARG A 123 -1.71 -13.84 -3.88
CA ARG A 123 -0.29 -13.67 -4.17
C ARG A 123 0.23 -12.45 -3.45
N LYS A 124 1.27 -12.65 -2.63
CA LYS A 124 2.00 -11.55 -2.00
C LYS A 124 2.73 -10.74 -3.07
N PRO A 125 2.56 -9.41 -3.12
CA PRO A 125 3.38 -8.56 -3.98
C PRO A 125 4.87 -8.72 -3.65
N TRP A 126 5.71 -8.92 -4.66
CA TRP A 126 7.15 -9.05 -4.47
C TRP A 126 7.81 -7.70 -4.15
N ASN A 127 8.94 -7.73 -3.44
CA ASN A 127 9.70 -6.53 -3.09
C ASN A 127 10.51 -6.03 -4.29
N TYR A 128 10.69 -4.71 -4.37
CA TYR A 128 11.44 -4.07 -5.44
C TYR A 128 12.24 -2.88 -4.94
N TYR A 129 13.12 -2.39 -5.79
CA TYR A 129 13.76 -1.10 -5.62
C TYR A 129 13.03 -0.07 -6.49
N TYR A 130 12.74 1.11 -5.95
CA TYR A 130 11.93 2.12 -6.65
C TYR A 130 12.63 2.71 -7.87
N TRP A 131 13.93 2.47 -8.01
CA TRP A 131 14.77 2.95 -9.10
C TRP A 131 14.62 4.47 -9.34
N PRO A 132 15.36 5.30 -8.59
CA PRO A 132 15.27 6.75 -8.73
C PRO A 132 15.52 7.18 -10.18
N THR A 133 14.77 8.17 -10.63
CA THR A 133 15.04 8.87 -11.89
C THR A 133 16.08 9.97 -11.72
N LYS A 134 16.59 10.17 -10.51
CA LYS A 134 17.68 11.11 -10.25
C LYS A 134 19.01 10.45 -10.59
N GLY A 135 19.82 11.13 -11.40
CA GLY A 135 21.21 10.77 -11.62
C GLY A 135 22.07 11.16 -10.42
N ASP A 136 23.30 10.68 -10.40
CA ASP A 136 24.33 11.10 -9.45
C ASP A 136 24.40 12.63 -9.33
N SER A 137 24.80 13.17 -8.19
CA SER A 137 24.96 14.63 -8.08
C SER A 137 26.09 15.05 -7.14
N VAL A 138 26.78 16.12 -7.50
CA VAL A 138 27.55 16.92 -6.54
C VAL A 138 26.57 17.89 -5.88
N HIS A 139 26.61 17.98 -4.55
CA HIS A 139 25.71 18.83 -3.77
C HIS A 139 26.39 19.35 -2.51
N GLU A 140 25.83 20.43 -1.95
CA GLU A 140 26.26 20.93 -0.64
C GLU A 140 25.98 19.87 0.43
N PRO A 141 26.89 19.60 1.39
CA PRO A 141 26.64 18.65 2.46
C PRO A 141 25.32 18.92 3.20
N TRP A 142 24.57 17.86 3.51
CA TRP A 142 23.29 17.97 4.23
C TRP A 142 23.44 18.55 5.65
N ALA A 143 24.61 18.37 6.25
CA ALA A 143 24.98 18.95 7.53
C ALA A 143 26.49 19.24 7.54
N GLY A 144 26.89 20.31 8.22
CA GLY A 144 28.30 20.66 8.40
C GLY A 144 29.01 21.25 7.17
N GLY A 145 28.27 21.55 6.10
CA GLY A 145 28.78 22.28 4.94
C GLY A 145 29.08 23.75 5.25
N ASN A 146 29.81 24.42 4.36
CA ASN A 146 30.21 25.82 4.53
C ASN A 146 29.22 26.82 3.87
N GLY A 147 28.17 26.31 3.22
CA GLY A 147 27.15 27.09 2.52
C GLY A 147 27.65 27.73 1.22
N ARG A 148 28.69 27.17 0.58
CA ARG A 148 29.27 27.68 -0.67
C ARG A 148 29.58 26.56 -1.65
N VAL A 149 29.41 26.85 -2.93
CA VAL A 149 29.83 25.95 -4.01
C VAL A 149 31.36 25.92 -4.11
N ASP A 150 31.97 24.79 -3.78
CA ASP A 150 33.42 24.63 -3.81
C ASP A 150 33.94 23.96 -5.09
N THR A 151 33.08 23.25 -5.83
CA THR A 151 33.44 22.59 -7.10
C THR A 151 33.49 23.61 -8.24
N PRO A 152 34.66 23.83 -8.89
CA PRO A 152 34.87 25.00 -9.73
C PRO A 152 34.24 24.92 -11.12
N ALA A 153 34.12 23.72 -11.69
CA ALA A 153 33.62 23.52 -13.05
C ALA A 153 33.08 22.09 -13.23
N PRO A 154 32.10 21.89 -14.12
CA PRO A 154 31.69 20.57 -14.54
C PRO A 154 32.76 19.92 -15.44
N ALA A 155 32.81 18.58 -15.43
CA ALA A 155 33.59 17.76 -16.35
C ALA A 155 32.67 17.14 -17.41
N GLY A 156 33.20 16.80 -18.59
CA GLY A 156 32.39 16.13 -19.62
C GLY A 156 31.22 16.99 -20.11
N ASP A 157 30.03 16.40 -20.16
CA ASP A 157 28.77 17.08 -20.44
C ASP A 157 27.94 17.39 -19.17
N ASP A 158 28.53 17.23 -17.98
CA ASP A 158 27.91 17.63 -16.73
C ASP A 158 27.45 19.10 -16.75
N VAL A 159 26.39 19.36 -15.99
CA VAL A 159 25.73 20.66 -15.94
C VAL A 159 25.92 21.29 -14.57
N MET A 160 26.57 22.45 -14.56
CA MET A 160 26.65 23.32 -13.39
C MET A 160 25.28 23.97 -13.13
N ILE A 161 24.66 23.64 -12.00
CA ILE A 161 23.36 24.17 -11.57
C ILE A 161 23.53 25.45 -10.76
N VAL A 162 24.56 25.50 -9.90
CA VAL A 162 24.87 26.67 -9.06
C VAL A 162 26.32 27.09 -9.30
N PRO A 163 26.61 28.34 -9.71
CA PRO A 163 27.96 28.78 -10.04
C PRO A 163 28.96 28.66 -8.88
N TYR A 164 30.22 28.36 -9.21
CA TYR A 164 31.33 28.32 -8.26
C TYR A 164 31.40 29.58 -7.36
N GLY A 165 31.58 29.36 -6.06
CA GLY A 165 31.67 30.41 -5.05
C GLY A 165 30.34 31.05 -4.64
N ALA A 166 29.23 30.72 -5.30
CA ALA A 166 27.91 31.20 -4.88
C ALA A 166 27.49 30.58 -3.53
N ALA A 167 26.62 31.29 -2.81
CA ALA A 167 26.00 30.77 -1.61
C ALA A 167 24.99 29.68 -1.97
N ILE A 168 24.94 28.60 -1.18
CA ILE A 168 24.08 27.45 -1.42
C ILE A 168 23.53 26.90 -0.09
N ALA A 169 22.29 26.40 -0.12
CA ALA A 169 21.67 25.80 1.06
C ALA A 169 22.08 24.31 1.19
N PRO A 170 22.12 23.76 2.42
CA PRO A 170 22.42 22.35 2.65
C PRO A 170 21.61 21.41 1.76
N GLY A 171 22.27 20.43 1.15
CA GLY A 171 21.67 19.40 0.32
C GLY A 171 21.25 19.83 -1.09
N GLN A 172 21.37 21.11 -1.47
CA GLN A 172 21.07 21.57 -2.83
C GLN A 172 22.10 21.06 -3.83
N ASP A 173 21.64 20.67 -5.02
CA ASP A 173 22.52 20.20 -6.09
C ASP A 173 23.38 21.34 -6.65
N ILE A 174 24.63 21.01 -6.91
CA ILE A 174 25.67 21.88 -7.45
C ILE A 174 25.92 21.54 -8.91
N ILE A 175 26.20 20.27 -9.20
CA ILE A 175 26.40 19.74 -10.55
C ILE A 175 25.58 18.47 -10.71
N LEU A 176 24.90 18.37 -11.86
CA LEU A 176 24.14 17.21 -12.29
C LEU A 176 24.78 16.60 -13.55
N PRO A 177 24.52 15.32 -13.83
CA PRO A 177 25.01 14.69 -15.03
C PRO A 177 24.35 15.28 -16.26
N GLY A 178 25.09 15.25 -17.36
CA GLY A 178 24.67 15.74 -18.66
C GLY A 178 23.63 14.86 -19.34
N ALA A 179 23.47 15.07 -20.65
CA ALA A 179 22.56 14.27 -21.47
C ALA A 179 22.98 12.80 -21.54
N ASN A 180 24.27 12.52 -21.31
CA ASN A 180 24.75 11.17 -21.20
C ASN A 180 24.38 10.51 -19.87
N GLY A 181 23.76 11.18 -18.89
CA GLY A 181 23.35 10.62 -17.60
C GLY A 181 24.47 10.03 -16.72
N LEU A 182 25.73 10.33 -17.01
CA LEU A 182 26.91 9.98 -16.21
C LEU A 182 27.43 11.24 -15.53
N LEU A 183 27.77 11.15 -14.25
CA LEU A 183 28.43 12.26 -13.57
C LEU A 183 29.95 12.08 -13.65
N GLU A 184 30.64 12.89 -14.46
CA GLU A 184 32.10 12.84 -14.57
C GLU A 184 32.82 13.72 -13.54
N THR A 185 32.11 14.70 -12.98
CA THR A 185 32.67 15.69 -12.08
C THR A 185 32.97 15.08 -10.71
N ARG A 186 34.20 15.28 -10.24
CA ARG A 186 34.58 14.95 -8.87
C ARG A 186 34.34 16.15 -7.96
N PRO A 187 33.71 15.97 -6.78
CA PRO A 187 33.49 17.07 -5.86
C PRO A 187 34.82 17.63 -5.34
N ALA A 188 34.91 18.95 -5.21
CA ALA A 188 35.98 19.60 -4.46
C ALA A 188 35.79 19.41 -2.95
N ALA A 189 36.82 19.72 -2.16
CA ALA A 189 36.71 19.73 -0.71
C ALA A 189 35.69 20.80 -0.26
N GLY A 190 34.64 20.37 0.45
CA GLY A 190 33.52 21.23 0.87
C GLY A 190 32.18 20.77 0.29
N ASP A 191 32.20 20.19 -0.91
CA ASP A 191 31.03 19.58 -1.54
C ASP A 191 30.99 18.06 -1.31
N THR A 192 29.85 17.42 -1.59
CA THR A 192 29.67 15.97 -1.48
C THR A 192 29.06 15.37 -2.74
N LEU A 193 29.46 14.13 -3.06
CA LEU A 193 28.85 13.31 -4.09
C LEU A 193 27.76 12.43 -3.47
N THR A 194 26.55 12.43 -4.05
CA THR A 194 25.57 11.34 -3.83
C THR A 194 25.49 10.49 -5.08
N TRP A 195 25.62 9.18 -4.88
CA TRP A 195 25.35 8.16 -5.90
C TRP A 195 23.90 7.65 -5.79
N PHE A 196 23.25 7.43 -6.94
CA PHE A 196 21.91 6.86 -7.04
C PHE A 196 21.91 5.62 -7.96
N PRO A 197 21.62 4.41 -7.45
CA PRO A 197 21.42 3.26 -8.32
C PRO A 197 20.16 3.44 -9.17
N ASN A 198 20.28 3.93 -10.39
CA ASN A 198 19.15 4.18 -11.29
C ASN A 198 19.14 3.19 -12.48
N LEU A 199 18.25 3.38 -13.44
CA LEU A 199 18.09 2.46 -14.59
C LEU A 199 19.20 2.60 -15.65
N TYR A 200 19.86 3.76 -15.71
CA TYR A 200 20.67 4.17 -16.86
C TYR A 200 22.15 4.39 -16.54
N ASP A 201 22.49 4.72 -15.31
CA ASP A 201 23.87 4.87 -14.84
C ASP A 201 24.40 3.53 -14.31
N ASP A 202 25.69 3.30 -14.50
CA ASP A 202 26.35 2.14 -13.95
C ASP A 202 26.17 2.11 -12.43
N MET A 203 26.05 0.90 -11.87
CA MET A 203 25.87 0.75 -10.44
C MET A 203 27.19 0.92 -9.68
N TYR A 204 27.87 2.07 -9.78
CA TYR A 204 29.15 2.35 -9.14
C TYR A 204 29.00 3.10 -7.82
N ALA A 205 29.09 2.40 -6.69
CA ALA A 205 29.31 3.05 -5.41
C ALA A 205 30.72 2.75 -4.87
N LEU A 206 31.49 3.81 -4.57
CA LEU A 206 32.64 3.75 -3.68
C LEU A 206 32.14 3.88 -2.23
N GLY A 207 31.90 2.75 -1.57
CA GLY A 207 31.76 2.71 -0.12
C GLY A 207 33.12 2.74 0.57
N ALA A 208 33.16 3.17 1.84
CA ALA A 208 34.34 3.10 2.69
C ALA A 208 34.83 1.65 2.94
N GLU A 209 33.97 0.65 2.68
CA GLU A 209 34.28 -0.77 2.77
C GLU A 209 33.99 -1.44 1.42
N VAL A 210 35.04 -2.03 0.84
CA VAL A 210 35.16 -2.44 -0.56
C VAL A 210 34.24 -3.61 -0.93
N GLY A 211 33.09 -3.29 -1.53
CA GLY A 211 32.27 -4.25 -2.27
C GLY A 211 31.62 -3.56 -3.48
N LEU A 212 32.39 -3.39 -4.56
CA LEU A 212 31.94 -2.76 -5.80
C LEU A 212 30.83 -3.62 -6.44
N TYR A 213 29.65 -3.03 -6.69
CA TYR A 213 28.81 -3.55 -7.77
C TYR A 213 29.44 -3.07 -9.08
N GLN A 214 29.89 -4.00 -9.92
CA GLN A 214 30.55 -3.70 -11.20
C GLN A 214 29.65 -4.01 -12.39
N THR A 215 28.33 -4.03 -12.19
CA THR A 215 27.40 -4.43 -13.23
C THR A 215 26.90 -3.20 -13.97
N PRO A 216 26.94 -3.24 -15.31
CA PRO A 216 26.32 -2.22 -16.13
C PRO A 216 24.84 -2.03 -15.79
N SER A 217 24.32 -0.82 -15.99
CA SER A 217 22.94 -0.47 -15.68
C SER A 217 21.92 -1.43 -16.33
N PRO A 218 20.72 -1.64 -15.74
CA PRO A 218 19.70 -2.50 -16.32
C PRO A 218 19.40 -2.17 -17.78
N LEU A 219 19.27 -0.88 -18.12
CA LEU A 219 18.99 -0.45 -19.48
C LEU A 219 20.19 -0.61 -20.41
N LEU A 220 21.42 -0.47 -19.91
CA LEU A 220 22.59 -0.71 -20.76
C LEU A 220 22.73 -2.19 -21.11
N LYS A 221 22.45 -3.10 -20.16
CA LYS A 221 22.42 -4.54 -20.48
C LYS A 221 21.34 -4.85 -21.50
N TYR A 222 20.15 -4.26 -21.33
CA TYR A 222 19.06 -4.37 -22.31
C TYR A 222 19.49 -3.87 -23.71
N ASP A 223 20.14 -2.72 -23.79
CA ASP A 223 20.66 -2.16 -25.04
C ASP A 223 21.71 -3.05 -25.70
N GLN A 224 22.62 -3.64 -24.92
CA GLN A 224 23.65 -4.54 -25.45
C GLN A 224 23.08 -5.89 -25.91
N ILE A 225 21.97 -6.36 -25.32
CA ILE A 225 21.27 -7.57 -25.75
C ILE A 225 20.52 -7.35 -27.07
N PHE A 226 19.81 -6.22 -27.20
CA PHE A 226 18.88 -5.99 -28.31
C PHE A 226 19.38 -5.01 -29.38
N GLY A 227 20.54 -4.38 -29.19
CA GLY A 227 21.07 -3.36 -30.10
C GLY A 227 20.25 -2.07 -30.09
N LEU A 228 19.85 -1.60 -28.91
CA LEU A 228 18.96 -0.45 -28.72
C LEU A 228 19.67 0.74 -28.05
N THR A 229 18.90 1.80 -27.75
CA THR A 229 19.36 3.02 -27.06
C THR A 229 18.38 3.44 -25.95
N ALA A 230 17.75 2.47 -25.27
CA ALA A 230 16.84 2.70 -24.17
C ALA A 230 17.51 3.47 -23.04
N ARG A 231 18.76 3.15 -22.74
CA ARG A 231 19.54 3.79 -21.67
C ARG A 231 19.73 5.29 -21.91
N SER A 232 20.20 5.66 -23.10
CA SER A 232 20.44 7.06 -23.45
C SER A 232 19.12 7.85 -23.53
N TRP A 233 18.00 7.19 -23.89
CA TRP A 233 16.68 7.80 -23.83
C TRP A 233 16.28 8.11 -22.38
N GLU A 234 16.46 7.15 -21.47
CA GLU A 234 16.10 7.32 -20.05
C GLU A 234 16.86 8.47 -19.41
N ALA A 235 18.19 8.50 -19.62
CA ALA A 235 19.05 9.59 -19.16
C ALA A 235 18.56 10.96 -19.67
N ALA A 236 18.23 11.07 -20.96
CA ALA A 236 17.87 12.34 -21.57
C ALA A 236 16.47 12.86 -21.18
N TYR A 237 15.49 11.97 -20.90
CA TYR A 237 14.07 12.37 -20.78
C TYR A 237 13.45 12.14 -19.40
N SER A 238 14.00 11.21 -18.62
CA SER A 238 13.45 10.86 -17.30
C SER A 238 14.22 11.50 -16.15
N GLN A 239 15.45 12.00 -16.39
CA GLN A 239 16.30 12.52 -15.33
C GLN A 239 15.62 13.63 -14.50
N THR A 240 15.60 13.43 -13.19
CA THR A 240 15.11 14.44 -12.24
C THR A 240 16.16 15.50 -12.02
N LEU A 241 15.87 16.74 -12.44
CA LEU A 241 16.79 17.89 -12.34
C LEU A 241 16.66 18.69 -11.04
N GLY A 242 15.77 18.28 -10.14
CA GLY A 242 15.58 18.93 -8.84
C GLY A 242 16.29 18.20 -7.70
N VAL A 243 16.31 18.86 -6.53
CA VAL A 243 16.88 18.29 -5.30
C VAL A 243 16.18 17.00 -4.83
N GLN A 244 14.93 16.81 -5.25
CA GLN A 244 14.10 15.66 -4.88
C GLN A 244 14.71 14.33 -5.33
N ARG A 245 14.73 13.36 -4.42
CA ARG A 245 15.35 12.03 -4.60
C ARG A 245 14.35 10.89 -4.71
N TRP A 246 13.10 11.15 -4.33
CA TRP A 246 12.01 10.18 -4.34
C TRP A 246 11.39 9.89 -5.73
N PRO A 247 11.47 10.77 -6.75
CA PRO A 247 11.00 10.42 -8.08
C PRO A 247 11.75 9.19 -8.62
N GLY A 248 11.00 8.24 -9.16
CA GLY A 248 11.49 6.96 -9.63
C GLY A 248 10.37 6.10 -10.21
N HIS A 249 10.69 4.87 -10.58
CA HIS A 249 9.76 3.89 -11.17
C HIS A 249 8.94 3.13 -10.11
N CYS A 250 8.55 3.79 -9.01
CA CYS A 250 7.85 3.13 -7.92
C CYS A 250 6.43 2.68 -8.30
N LEU A 251 5.76 3.39 -9.22
CA LEU A 251 4.44 3.03 -9.70
C LEU A 251 4.52 1.73 -10.49
N GLY A 252 5.41 1.67 -11.46
CA GLY A 252 5.59 0.48 -12.28
C GLY A 252 6.09 -0.72 -11.48
N GLY A 253 7.01 -0.51 -10.53
CA GLY A 253 7.43 -1.54 -9.59
C GLY A 253 6.26 -2.11 -8.77
N ALA A 254 5.40 -1.24 -8.24
CA ALA A 254 4.21 -1.67 -7.49
C ALA A 254 3.22 -2.45 -8.38
N VAL A 255 2.91 -1.96 -9.57
CA VAL A 255 1.97 -2.63 -10.49
C VAL A 255 2.52 -4.00 -10.95
N ALA A 256 3.79 -4.06 -11.34
CA ALA A 256 4.47 -5.31 -11.68
C ALA A 256 4.47 -6.29 -10.51
N SER A 257 4.69 -5.81 -9.29
CA SER A 257 4.66 -6.63 -8.08
C SER A 257 3.32 -7.28 -7.80
N ILE A 258 2.23 -6.60 -8.14
CA ILE A 258 0.87 -7.08 -7.94
C ILE A 258 0.48 -8.08 -9.03
N LEU A 259 0.83 -7.82 -10.29
CA LEU A 259 0.29 -8.51 -11.47
C LEU A 259 1.16 -9.64 -12.01
N LEU A 260 2.47 -9.61 -11.81
CA LEU A 260 3.40 -10.58 -12.39
C LEU A 260 3.92 -11.56 -11.34
N ASN A 261 4.34 -12.75 -11.79
CA ASN A 261 5.19 -13.59 -10.96
C ASN A 261 6.50 -12.85 -10.68
N GLU A 262 7.13 -13.11 -9.53
CA GLU A 262 8.42 -12.49 -9.25
C GLU A 262 9.41 -12.83 -10.39
N PRO A 263 9.99 -11.82 -11.07
CA PRO A 263 10.79 -12.05 -12.26
C PRO A 263 11.98 -12.98 -11.98
N THR A 264 12.25 -13.87 -12.92
CA THR A 264 13.41 -14.76 -12.85
C THR A 264 14.23 -14.57 -14.13
N PRO A 265 15.46 -14.02 -14.04
CA PRO A 265 16.31 -13.83 -15.20
C PRO A 265 16.47 -15.11 -15.99
N ALA A 266 16.13 -15.06 -17.27
CA ALA A 266 16.25 -16.20 -18.15
C ALA A 266 17.73 -16.48 -18.43
N LYS A 267 18.06 -17.75 -18.70
CA LYS A 267 19.43 -18.16 -19.04
C LYS A 267 19.96 -17.33 -20.22
N GLY A 268 21.23 -16.92 -20.13
CA GLY A 268 21.89 -16.12 -21.16
C GLY A 268 21.55 -14.63 -21.14
N SER A 269 20.62 -14.16 -20.29
CA SER A 269 20.36 -12.72 -20.15
C SER A 269 21.51 -11.97 -19.47
N GLY A 270 22.18 -12.59 -18.49
CA GLY A 270 23.18 -11.94 -17.63
C GLY A 270 22.63 -10.80 -16.75
N LEU A 271 21.30 -10.70 -16.64
CA LEU A 271 20.61 -9.81 -15.71
C LEU A 271 20.54 -10.44 -14.32
N THR A 272 20.61 -9.60 -13.29
CA THR A 272 20.19 -9.97 -11.94
C THR A 272 18.67 -9.93 -11.83
N ARG A 273 18.13 -10.49 -10.74
CA ARG A 273 16.69 -10.45 -10.48
C ARG A 273 16.16 -9.02 -10.42
N ASP A 274 16.86 -8.13 -9.73
CA ASP A 274 16.39 -6.76 -9.56
C ASP A 274 16.58 -5.92 -10.81
N GLU A 275 17.63 -6.14 -11.59
CA GLU A 275 17.77 -5.51 -12.92
C GLU A 275 16.59 -5.89 -13.83
N LEU A 276 16.13 -7.15 -13.79
CA LEU A 276 14.94 -7.56 -14.52
C LEU A 276 13.64 -6.95 -13.95
N LYS A 277 13.53 -6.83 -12.62
CA LYS A 277 12.42 -6.07 -11.99
C LYS A 277 12.43 -4.60 -12.42
N ALA A 278 13.60 -4.00 -12.64
CA ALA A 278 13.73 -2.62 -13.14
C ALA A 278 13.09 -2.46 -14.52
N LEU A 279 13.32 -3.42 -15.42
CA LEU A 279 12.73 -3.38 -16.76
C LEU A 279 11.20 -3.49 -16.72
N TRP A 280 10.66 -4.34 -15.83
CA TRP A 280 9.21 -4.40 -15.60
C TRP A 280 8.66 -3.13 -14.92
N ALA A 281 9.43 -2.53 -14.02
CA ALA A 281 9.07 -1.25 -13.42
C ALA A 281 8.97 -0.15 -14.48
N GLU A 282 9.92 -0.08 -15.43
CA GLU A 282 9.83 0.88 -16.52
C GLU A 282 8.58 0.65 -17.39
N LEU A 283 8.29 -0.60 -17.77
CA LEU A 283 7.09 -0.92 -18.54
C LEU A 283 5.77 -0.58 -17.80
N GLY A 284 5.77 -0.63 -16.47
CA GLY A 284 4.62 -0.36 -15.63
C GLY A 284 4.43 1.11 -15.24
N GLU A 285 5.39 1.99 -15.52
CA GLU A 285 5.40 3.36 -14.99
C GLU A 285 4.33 4.26 -15.62
N ASN A 286 3.89 3.93 -16.84
CA ASN A 286 2.87 4.71 -17.52
C ASN A 286 1.46 4.44 -16.97
N HIS A 287 1.00 5.32 -16.09
CA HIS A 287 -0.31 5.24 -15.43
C HIS A 287 -1.52 5.12 -16.36
N LEU A 288 -1.43 5.59 -17.62
CA LEU A 288 -2.53 5.52 -18.59
C LEU A 288 -2.83 4.10 -19.08
N ASN A 289 -1.95 3.15 -18.76
CA ASN A 289 -2.08 1.77 -19.20
C ASN A 289 -2.81 0.86 -18.22
N HIS A 290 -3.17 1.37 -17.04
CA HIS A 290 -3.74 0.56 -15.96
C HIS A 290 -5.25 0.78 -15.90
N ARG A 291 -6.01 -0.31 -16.01
CA ARG A 291 -7.45 -0.27 -15.75
C ARG A 291 -7.67 -0.43 -14.26
N ILE A 292 -8.23 0.62 -13.64
CA ILE A 292 -8.53 0.64 -12.22
C ILE A 292 -9.94 0.09 -11.98
N GLY A 293 -10.06 -0.85 -11.04
CA GLY A 293 -11.33 -1.44 -10.59
C GLY A 293 -11.92 -0.65 -9.42
N ASP A 294 -12.04 -1.29 -8.25
CA ASP A 294 -12.45 -0.65 -7.00
C ASP A 294 -11.34 0.27 -6.43
N TYR A 295 -11.68 1.45 -5.91
CA TYR A 295 -10.68 2.41 -5.44
C TYR A 295 -11.12 3.39 -4.35
N ALA A 296 -10.20 3.83 -3.51
CA ALA A 296 -10.28 5.02 -2.65
C ALA A 296 -9.21 6.02 -3.14
N VAL A 297 -9.58 7.25 -3.47
CA VAL A 297 -8.66 8.25 -4.08
C VAL A 297 -8.83 9.63 -3.47
N ASN A 298 -7.82 10.48 -3.67
CA ASN A 298 -7.82 11.89 -3.26
C ASN A 298 -8.04 12.09 -1.76
N ILE A 299 -7.63 11.11 -0.95
CA ILE A 299 -7.66 11.21 0.49
C ILE A 299 -6.64 12.30 0.88
N PRO A 300 -7.01 13.33 1.65
CA PRO A 300 -6.09 14.35 2.14
C PRO A 300 -4.93 13.74 2.96
N ALA A 301 -3.84 14.49 3.13
CA ALA A 301 -2.65 13.93 3.79
C ALA A 301 -2.85 13.62 5.28
N GLY A 302 -3.64 14.44 5.98
CA GLY A 302 -3.46 14.52 7.43
C GLY A 302 -2.05 15.03 7.78
N PRO A 303 -1.51 14.85 8.99
CA PRO A 303 -1.74 13.66 9.81
C PRO A 303 -3.16 13.63 10.35
N PRO A 304 -3.83 12.47 10.31
CA PRO A 304 -5.11 12.28 10.98
C PRO A 304 -4.97 12.54 12.47
N ARG A 305 -6.04 13.04 13.10
CA ARG A 305 -6.08 13.41 14.52
C ARG A 305 -7.51 13.22 15.02
N PRO A 306 -7.71 12.87 16.32
CA PRO A 306 -9.04 12.69 16.87
C PRO A 306 -9.96 13.89 16.65
N GLY A 307 -11.20 13.63 16.23
CA GLY A 307 -12.18 14.66 15.90
C GLY A 307 -12.18 15.03 14.41
N TYR A 308 -12.92 16.07 14.04
CA TYR A 308 -13.12 16.40 12.63
C TYR A 308 -11.80 16.66 11.88
N ASP A 309 -11.52 15.83 10.89
CA ASP A 309 -10.38 15.91 9.97
C ASP A 309 -10.86 15.76 8.50
N PRO A 310 -10.26 16.47 7.53
CA PRO A 310 -10.59 16.29 6.11
C PRO A 310 -10.50 14.85 5.59
N CYS A 311 -9.74 13.97 6.25
CA CYS A 311 -9.61 12.56 5.93
C CYS A 311 -10.84 11.73 6.33
N ASP A 312 -11.66 12.18 7.28
CA ASP A 312 -12.74 11.39 7.91
C ASP A 312 -13.72 10.79 6.90
N GLN A 313 -14.16 11.62 5.96
CA GLN A 313 -15.13 11.22 4.92
C GLN A 313 -14.61 10.10 4.01
N PHE A 314 -13.30 9.82 4.01
CA PHE A 314 -12.67 8.78 3.20
C PHE A 314 -12.48 7.46 3.95
N VAL A 315 -12.63 7.43 5.28
CA VAL A 315 -12.42 6.24 6.12
C VAL A 315 -13.29 5.08 5.66
N ALA A 316 -14.59 5.32 5.47
CA ALA A 316 -15.53 4.29 5.05
C ALA A 316 -15.10 3.66 3.72
N ARG A 317 -14.75 4.51 2.74
CA ARG A 317 -14.29 4.06 1.42
C ARG A 317 -12.96 3.30 1.50
N PHE A 318 -11.99 3.83 2.27
CA PHE A 318 -10.70 3.21 2.52
C PHE A 318 -10.86 1.78 3.07
N HIS A 319 -11.68 1.62 4.11
CA HIS A 319 -11.86 0.32 4.75
C HIS A 319 -12.68 -0.65 3.88
N ALA A 320 -13.71 -0.15 3.18
CA ALA A 320 -14.52 -0.97 2.27
C ALA A 320 -13.66 -1.59 1.15
N VAL A 321 -12.73 -0.83 0.57
CA VAL A 321 -11.80 -1.32 -0.46
C VAL A 321 -10.90 -2.42 0.09
N LEU A 322 -10.40 -2.29 1.32
CA LEU A 322 -9.59 -3.33 1.98
C LEU A 322 -10.40 -4.61 2.20
N GLU A 323 -11.59 -4.51 2.81
CA GLU A 323 -12.45 -5.65 3.08
C GLU A 323 -12.89 -6.36 1.79
N ARG A 324 -13.37 -5.62 0.78
CA ARG A 324 -13.84 -6.21 -0.48
C ARG A 324 -12.71 -6.90 -1.24
N ASN A 325 -11.54 -6.27 -1.34
CA ASN A 325 -10.48 -6.76 -2.20
C ASN A 325 -9.54 -7.73 -1.50
N LEU A 326 -8.94 -7.37 -0.36
CA LEU A 326 -7.96 -8.22 0.30
C LEU A 326 -8.63 -9.37 1.07
N ARG A 327 -9.77 -9.13 1.72
CA ARG A 327 -10.43 -10.14 2.55
C ARG A 327 -11.36 -11.02 1.72
N ALA A 328 -12.33 -10.44 1.01
CA ALA A 328 -13.33 -11.22 0.28
C ALA A 328 -12.77 -11.81 -1.02
N ARG A 329 -12.08 -11.00 -1.84
CA ARG A 329 -11.59 -11.41 -3.17
C ARG A 329 -10.15 -11.93 -3.17
N ARG A 330 -9.39 -11.71 -2.09
CA ARG A 330 -7.96 -12.03 -1.95
C ARG A 330 -7.09 -11.42 -3.06
N ILE A 331 -7.39 -10.18 -3.46
CA ILE A 331 -6.65 -9.42 -4.47
C ILE A 331 -5.78 -8.38 -3.77
N ALA A 332 -4.51 -8.28 -4.18
CA ALA A 332 -3.59 -7.23 -3.69
C ALA A 332 -3.96 -5.86 -4.29
N LEU A 333 -3.65 -4.79 -3.56
CA LEU A 333 -4.00 -3.42 -3.95
C LEU A 333 -2.74 -2.62 -4.26
N LEU A 334 -2.83 -1.69 -5.20
CA LEU A 334 -1.85 -0.61 -5.34
C LEU A 334 -2.21 0.48 -4.32
N GLY A 335 -1.24 1.04 -3.62
CA GLY A 335 -1.48 2.20 -2.78
C GLY A 335 -0.33 3.20 -2.83
N ASN A 336 -0.66 4.47 -2.99
CA ASN A 336 0.28 5.55 -2.64
C ASN A 336 0.19 5.81 -1.14
N LEU A 337 1.21 5.34 -0.43
CA LEU A 337 1.30 5.37 1.03
C LEU A 337 2.04 6.61 1.56
N ARG A 338 2.38 7.57 0.66
CA ARG A 338 3.14 8.80 0.95
C ARG A 338 4.48 8.54 1.64
N SER A 339 5.07 9.61 2.17
CA SER A 339 6.44 9.64 2.70
C SER A 339 6.72 8.65 3.83
N PHE A 340 8.00 8.38 4.01
CA PHE A 340 8.54 7.58 5.10
C PHE A 340 8.87 8.47 6.32
N PRO A 341 8.72 7.99 7.56
CA PRO A 341 9.29 8.67 8.72
C PRO A 341 10.83 8.58 8.74
N PRO A 342 11.53 9.51 9.43
CA PRO A 342 11.00 10.70 10.10
C PRO A 342 10.84 11.91 9.15
N ASN A 343 11.34 11.81 7.92
CA ASN A 343 11.43 12.92 6.98
C ASN A 343 10.63 12.64 5.71
N GLY A 344 9.78 13.58 5.31
CA GLY A 344 9.21 13.61 3.97
C GLY A 344 7.89 14.36 3.91
N GLY A 345 7.56 14.83 2.72
CA GLY A 345 6.42 15.72 2.50
C GLY A 345 5.08 15.01 2.31
N PRO A 346 3.95 15.70 2.55
CA PRO A 346 2.62 15.17 2.24
C PRO A 346 2.44 14.93 0.74
N ASP A 347 3.19 15.64 -0.11
CA ASP A 347 3.09 15.57 -1.57
C ASP A 347 3.94 14.46 -2.20
N GLU A 348 4.72 13.72 -1.40
CA GLU A 348 5.51 12.60 -1.91
C GLU A 348 4.60 11.46 -2.37
N VAL A 349 4.92 10.91 -3.55
CA VAL A 349 4.19 9.81 -4.17
C VAL A 349 5.02 8.55 -4.07
N TRP A 350 4.62 7.65 -3.17
CA TRP A 350 5.30 6.40 -2.90
C TRP A 350 4.32 5.24 -3.07
N ASN A 351 4.28 4.72 -4.30
CA ASN A 351 3.43 3.60 -4.67
C ASN A 351 3.99 2.30 -4.11
N HIS A 352 3.11 1.40 -3.66
CA HIS A 352 3.44 0.09 -3.10
C HIS A 352 2.34 -0.94 -3.42
N GLY A 353 2.71 -2.21 -3.45
CA GLY A 353 1.79 -3.34 -3.48
C GLY A 353 1.39 -3.75 -2.06
N ILE A 354 0.13 -3.52 -1.70
CA ILE A 354 -0.48 -3.88 -0.43
C ILE A 354 -0.99 -5.32 -0.52
N GLY A 355 -0.40 -6.21 0.28
CA GLY A 355 -0.71 -7.64 0.24
C GLY A 355 -1.56 -8.14 1.40
N ALA A 356 -1.69 -7.37 2.48
CA ALA A 356 -2.22 -7.85 3.75
C ALA A 356 -2.66 -6.73 4.69
N TYR A 357 -3.58 -7.04 5.61
CA TYR A 357 -3.82 -6.25 6.82
C TYR A 357 -4.26 -7.13 8.00
N ASP A 358 -4.07 -6.64 9.21
CA ASP A 358 -4.68 -7.14 10.44
C ASP A 358 -5.41 -6.00 11.16
N ALA A 359 -6.71 -6.15 11.41
CA ALA A 359 -7.56 -5.11 11.97
C ALA A 359 -8.20 -5.58 13.29
N ARG A 360 -7.99 -4.82 14.37
CA ARG A 360 -8.57 -5.06 15.70
C ARG A 360 -9.78 -4.15 15.90
N PHE A 361 -10.90 -4.73 16.29
CA PHE A 361 -12.16 -4.00 16.41
C PHE A 361 -12.50 -3.75 17.87
N HIS A 362 -12.96 -2.54 18.14
CA HIS A 362 -13.41 -2.09 19.45
C HIS A 362 -14.79 -1.45 19.34
N ALA A 363 -15.70 -1.79 20.25
CA ALA A 363 -16.98 -1.10 20.36
C ALA A 363 -16.78 0.35 20.81
N VAL A 364 -17.51 1.30 20.20
CA VAL A 364 -17.47 2.71 20.62
C VAL A 364 -18.59 2.97 21.62
N ALA A 365 -18.22 3.22 22.88
CA ALA A 365 -19.16 3.39 23.98
C ALA A 365 -20.22 4.48 23.69
N GLY A 366 -21.50 4.12 23.86
CA GLY A 366 -22.62 5.06 23.67
C GLY A 366 -22.93 5.45 22.23
N ARG A 367 -22.29 4.85 21.22
CA ARG A 367 -22.49 5.19 19.80
C ARG A 367 -23.19 4.10 18.97
N GLY A 368 -23.76 3.11 19.63
CA GLY A 368 -24.44 1.97 19.01
C GLY A 368 -23.49 0.85 18.58
N GLU A 369 -24.05 -0.35 18.43
CA GLU A 369 -23.28 -1.59 18.23
C GLU A 369 -22.60 -1.69 16.85
N ARG A 370 -23.14 -0.99 15.85
CA ARG A 370 -22.62 -0.99 14.47
C ARG A 370 -21.43 -0.04 14.27
N ARG A 371 -21.13 0.81 15.25
CA ARG A 371 -19.98 1.73 15.19
C ARG A 371 -18.79 1.08 15.86
N ALA A 372 -17.69 0.97 15.11
CA ALA A 372 -16.46 0.34 15.56
C ALA A 372 -15.29 1.31 15.43
N ARG A 373 -14.42 1.30 16.45
CA ARG A 373 -13.05 1.82 16.36
C ARG A 373 -12.15 0.68 15.91
N ILE A 374 -11.32 0.94 14.91
CA ILE A 374 -10.49 -0.05 14.25
C ILE A 374 -9.04 0.38 14.37
N GLU A 375 -8.20 -0.49 14.93
CA GLU A 375 -6.74 -0.39 14.84
C GLU A 375 -6.28 -1.34 13.74
N LEU A 376 -5.71 -0.80 12.66
CA LEU A 376 -5.34 -1.55 11.46
C LEU A 376 -3.83 -1.51 11.21
N ASP A 377 -3.19 -2.67 11.14
CA ASP A 377 -1.83 -2.85 10.66
C ASP A 377 -1.87 -3.25 9.18
N LEU A 378 -1.53 -2.33 8.28
CA LEU A 378 -1.44 -2.51 6.84
C LEU A 378 -0.04 -2.97 6.45
N VAL A 379 0.08 -4.00 5.63
CA VAL A 379 1.37 -4.54 5.19
C VAL A 379 1.49 -4.47 3.67
N ALA A 380 2.49 -3.73 3.21
CA ALA A 380 2.87 -3.61 1.81
C ALA A 380 4.28 -4.15 1.55
N ASN A 381 4.61 -4.38 0.29
CA ASN A 381 6.00 -4.64 -0.09
C ASN A 381 6.87 -3.41 0.19
N THR A 382 8.18 -3.59 0.10
CA THR A 382 9.15 -2.48 0.20
C THR A 382 9.56 -2.04 -1.20
N GLY A 383 9.67 -0.73 -1.37
CA GLY A 383 10.24 -0.06 -2.54
C GLY A 383 11.74 0.25 -2.39
N SER A 384 12.40 -0.21 -1.33
CA SER A 384 13.82 0.06 -1.05
C SER A 384 14.70 -1.20 -1.12
N ASN A 385 14.17 -2.32 -1.65
CA ASN A 385 14.88 -3.60 -1.66
C ASN A 385 15.76 -3.76 -2.91
N LEU A 386 17.00 -3.30 -2.82
CA LEU A 386 18.02 -3.53 -3.85
C LEU A 386 18.92 -4.72 -3.48
N ASN A 387 18.98 -5.71 -4.37
CA ASN A 387 19.71 -6.98 -4.24
C ASN A 387 19.37 -7.74 -2.95
N ASP A 388 18.08 -7.77 -2.60
CA ASP A 388 17.57 -8.42 -1.38
C ASP A 388 18.20 -7.91 -0.06
N ARG A 389 18.77 -6.70 -0.05
CA ARG A 389 19.44 -6.12 1.13
C ARG A 389 18.49 -5.52 2.15
N ASP A 390 17.28 -5.12 1.75
CA ASP A 390 16.27 -4.59 2.67
C ASP A 390 14.91 -5.21 2.36
N PRO A 391 14.70 -6.50 2.69
CA PRO A 391 13.46 -7.19 2.37
C PRO A 391 12.32 -6.86 3.35
N LYS A 392 12.54 -5.95 4.32
CA LYS A 392 11.56 -5.64 5.36
C LYS A 392 10.30 -5.06 4.70
N PRO A 393 9.11 -5.65 4.89
CA PRO A 393 7.88 -5.07 4.36
C PRO A 393 7.60 -3.72 5.02
N ARG A 394 6.92 -2.83 4.30
CA ARG A 394 6.41 -1.58 4.87
C ARG A 394 5.18 -1.90 5.71
N THR A 395 5.19 -1.53 6.98
CA THR A 395 4.05 -1.74 7.90
C THR A 395 3.54 -0.41 8.41
N ILE A 396 2.28 -0.12 8.15
CA ILE A 396 1.64 1.14 8.53
C ILE A 396 0.49 0.85 9.48
N ARG A 397 0.42 1.60 10.58
CA ARG A 397 -0.69 1.53 11.52
C ARG A 397 -1.66 2.68 11.24
N TYR A 398 -2.91 2.36 10.99
CA TYR A 398 -4.00 3.33 10.94
C TYR A 398 -4.97 3.09 12.09
N GLU A 399 -5.59 4.16 12.53
CA GLU A 399 -6.64 4.09 13.54
C GLU A 399 -7.80 4.99 13.14
N TYR A 400 -9.03 4.47 13.17
CA TYR A 400 -10.22 5.22 12.78
C TYR A 400 -11.51 4.60 13.33
N GLU A 401 -12.59 5.38 13.33
CA GLU A 401 -13.95 4.93 13.61
C GLU A 401 -14.80 4.95 12.34
N LEU A 402 -15.65 3.93 12.17
CA LEU A 402 -16.63 3.89 11.09
C LEU A 402 -17.90 3.15 11.51
N VAL A 403 -18.92 3.21 10.65
CA VAL A 403 -20.22 2.59 10.86
C VAL A 403 -20.44 1.47 9.85
N TYR A 404 -21.04 0.36 10.30
CA TYR A 404 -21.51 -0.72 9.44
C TYR A 404 -23.02 -0.62 9.20
N THR A 405 -23.49 -1.07 8.03
CA THR A 405 -24.91 -1.21 7.71
C THR A 405 -25.54 -2.34 8.51
N PRO A 406 -26.88 -2.43 8.58
CA PRO A 406 -27.56 -3.58 9.19
C PRO A 406 -27.23 -4.93 8.53
N GLU A 407 -26.72 -4.92 7.29
CA GLU A 407 -26.29 -6.09 6.52
C GLU A 407 -24.82 -6.45 6.77
N GLY A 408 -24.10 -5.69 7.62
CA GLY A 408 -22.73 -5.96 8.00
C GLY A 408 -21.69 -5.54 6.96
N ASP A 409 -22.06 -4.67 6.02
CA ASP A 409 -21.14 -3.98 5.10
C ASP A 409 -20.72 -2.63 5.69
N VAL A 410 -19.59 -2.07 5.25
CA VAL A 410 -19.20 -0.70 5.62
C VAL A 410 -20.24 0.30 5.08
N ASP A 411 -20.76 1.17 5.94
CA ASP A 411 -21.74 2.19 5.58
C ASP A 411 -21.06 3.42 4.98
N GLU A 412 -20.81 3.37 3.66
CA GLU A 412 -20.19 4.46 2.90
C GLU A 412 -21.08 5.74 2.87
N ALA A 413 -22.38 5.64 3.13
CA ALA A 413 -23.27 6.80 3.23
C ALA A 413 -23.12 7.54 4.57
N ALA A 414 -22.63 6.86 5.61
CA ALA A 414 -22.30 7.42 6.91
C ALA A 414 -20.87 8.01 6.98
N ALA A 415 -20.28 8.38 5.84
CA ALA A 415 -18.92 8.95 5.76
C ALA A 415 -18.69 10.13 6.72
N HIS A 416 -19.68 11.00 6.90
CA HIS A 416 -19.62 12.15 7.82
C HIS A 416 -19.65 11.78 9.32
N SER A 417 -19.91 10.51 9.63
CA SER A 417 -19.90 9.95 11.00
C SER A 417 -18.64 9.12 11.29
N CYS A 418 -17.69 9.07 10.35
CA CYS A 418 -16.39 8.46 10.54
C CYS A 418 -15.42 9.45 11.21
N ASP A 419 -14.33 8.94 11.76
CA ASP A 419 -13.26 9.74 12.40
C ASP A 419 -11.92 9.06 12.13
N TRP A 420 -10.99 9.71 11.44
CA TRP A 420 -9.64 9.21 11.22
C TRP A 420 -8.73 9.67 12.35
N ILE A 421 -8.55 8.79 13.33
CA ILE A 421 -7.91 9.11 14.61
C ILE A 421 -6.38 9.26 14.49
N GLY A 422 -5.72 8.37 13.72
CA GLY A 422 -4.25 8.39 13.70
C GLY A 422 -3.58 7.57 12.60
N VAL A 423 -2.27 7.81 12.49
CA VAL A 423 -1.31 7.11 11.63
C VAL A 423 -0.01 6.88 12.38
N GLY A 424 0.65 5.74 12.12
CA GLY A 424 1.98 5.42 12.65
C GLY A 424 2.64 4.28 11.88
N GLY A 425 3.73 3.74 12.44
CA GLY A 425 4.57 2.77 11.74
C GLY A 425 5.42 3.46 10.67
N ASP A 426 5.47 2.89 9.46
CA ASP A 426 6.28 3.40 8.34
C ASP A 426 5.53 4.47 7.49
N ALA A 427 4.63 5.26 8.09
CA ALA A 427 3.97 6.38 7.43
C ALA A 427 3.73 7.57 8.38
N LEU A 428 3.70 8.77 7.80
CA LEU A 428 3.42 10.04 8.50
C LEU A 428 2.00 10.57 8.21
N TYR A 429 1.31 9.99 7.24
CA TYR A 429 0.11 10.56 6.61
C TYR A 429 -0.91 9.47 6.27
N ALA A 430 -2.18 9.85 6.12
CA ALA A 430 -3.17 9.01 5.45
C ALA A 430 -2.69 8.69 4.01
N PRO A 431 -2.99 7.50 3.46
CA PRO A 431 -2.57 7.17 2.11
C PRO A 431 -3.25 8.12 1.12
N LEU A 432 -2.62 8.44 -0.01
CA LEU A 432 -3.29 9.25 -1.04
C LEU A 432 -4.40 8.45 -1.74
N ASN A 433 -4.15 7.15 -1.97
CA ASN A 433 -5.08 6.26 -2.65
C ASN A 433 -4.84 4.78 -2.34
N LEU A 434 -5.87 3.96 -2.59
CA LEU A 434 -5.85 2.50 -2.70
C LEU A 434 -6.63 2.11 -3.94
N LEU A 435 -6.04 1.29 -4.79
CA LEU A 435 -6.53 1.01 -6.13
C LEU A 435 -6.46 -0.51 -6.39
N GLU A 436 -7.56 -1.09 -6.86
CA GLU A 436 -7.53 -2.39 -7.52
C GLU A 436 -6.98 -2.20 -8.94
N ILE A 437 -5.89 -2.91 -9.27
CA ILE A 437 -5.41 -2.98 -10.65
C ILE A 437 -6.07 -4.16 -11.34
N ALA A 438 -7.12 -3.87 -12.11
CA ALA A 438 -7.89 -4.91 -12.79
C ALA A 438 -7.12 -5.49 -13.98
N GLU A 439 -6.51 -4.63 -14.80
CA GLU A 439 -5.71 -5.00 -15.97
C GLU A 439 -4.59 -3.96 -16.20
N SER A 440 -3.54 -4.35 -16.91
CA SER A 440 -2.43 -3.45 -17.29
C SER A 440 -1.95 -3.75 -18.70
N ARG A 441 -1.53 -2.70 -19.41
CA ARG A 441 -0.74 -2.79 -20.65
C ARG A 441 0.72 -2.45 -20.34
N TRP A 442 1.65 -3.28 -20.78
CA TRP A 442 3.07 -3.11 -20.47
C TRP A 442 3.75 -2.26 -21.54
N GLN A 443 3.61 -0.94 -21.40
CA GLN A 443 4.20 0.05 -22.30
C GLN A 443 4.67 1.27 -21.51
N GLY A 444 5.96 1.26 -21.16
CA GLY A 444 6.60 2.33 -20.39
C GLY A 444 6.64 3.68 -21.09
N HIS A 445 7.31 4.64 -20.48
CA HIS A 445 7.56 5.92 -21.12
C HIS A 445 8.68 5.80 -22.16
N ASN A 446 9.66 4.95 -21.89
CA ASN A 446 10.76 4.63 -22.78
C ASN A 446 10.30 3.73 -23.93
N PRO A 447 10.18 4.25 -25.17
CA PRO A 447 9.62 3.48 -26.29
C PRO A 447 10.52 2.34 -26.76
N MET A 448 11.79 2.32 -26.33
CA MET A 448 12.75 1.28 -26.67
C MET A 448 12.59 0.05 -25.77
N VAL A 449 12.04 0.21 -24.56
CA VAL A 449 11.73 -0.90 -23.66
C VAL A 449 10.38 -1.48 -24.05
N THR A 450 10.37 -2.72 -24.53
CA THR A 450 9.14 -3.37 -25.01
C THR A 450 8.81 -4.60 -24.18
N GLU A 451 7.51 -4.86 -23.98
CA GLU A 451 7.03 -6.06 -23.30
C GLU A 451 7.59 -7.34 -23.93
N ALA A 452 7.62 -7.41 -25.27
CA ALA A 452 8.14 -8.56 -25.99
C ALA A 452 9.58 -8.88 -25.59
N ASN A 453 10.46 -7.88 -25.59
CA ASN A 453 11.86 -8.05 -25.21
C ASN A 453 12.00 -8.41 -23.73
N VAL A 454 11.33 -7.71 -22.82
CA VAL A 454 11.40 -8.01 -21.38
C VAL A 454 10.88 -9.42 -21.08
N ARG A 455 9.82 -9.88 -21.75
CA ARG A 455 9.34 -11.26 -21.62
C ARG A 455 10.39 -12.27 -22.08
N THR A 456 11.18 -12.00 -23.13
CA THR A 456 12.25 -12.95 -23.52
C THR A 456 13.30 -13.14 -22.43
N LEU A 457 13.49 -12.14 -21.58
CA LEU A 457 14.46 -12.10 -20.49
C LEU A 457 13.91 -12.67 -19.17
N ASP A 458 12.61 -12.96 -19.08
CA ASP A 458 11.94 -13.37 -17.84
C ASP A 458 11.36 -14.79 -17.91
N ALA A 459 12.06 -15.77 -17.34
CA ALA A 459 11.64 -17.15 -17.30
C ALA A 459 10.33 -17.38 -16.51
N ALA A 460 10.01 -16.52 -15.54
CA ALA A 460 8.81 -16.65 -14.72
C ALA A 460 7.55 -16.12 -15.41
N ASN A 461 7.71 -15.27 -16.42
CA ASN A 461 6.62 -14.57 -17.11
C ASN A 461 6.63 -14.77 -18.63
N GLY A 462 7.10 -15.95 -19.09
CA GLY A 462 6.93 -16.43 -20.47
C GLY A 462 8.20 -16.51 -21.33
N GLY A 463 9.37 -16.17 -20.77
CA GLY A 463 10.65 -16.21 -21.44
C GLY A 463 11.21 -17.61 -21.61
N ARG A 464 11.73 -17.88 -22.81
CA ARG A 464 12.47 -19.13 -23.12
C ARG A 464 13.99 -18.98 -22.96
N GLY A 465 14.46 -17.77 -22.60
CA GLY A 465 15.86 -17.42 -22.54
C GLY A 465 16.47 -17.06 -23.90
N LEU A 466 17.70 -16.55 -23.84
CA LEU A 466 18.50 -16.27 -25.02
C LEU A 466 19.35 -17.49 -25.35
N ALA A 467 19.63 -17.69 -26.64
CA ALA A 467 20.51 -18.77 -27.06
C ALA A 467 21.96 -18.42 -26.70
N GLY A 468 22.62 -19.29 -25.92
CA GLY A 468 24.03 -19.15 -25.57
C GLY A 468 24.30 -18.63 -24.14
N ASP A 469 25.55 -18.28 -23.90
CA ASP A 469 26.00 -17.67 -22.65
C ASP A 469 25.67 -16.18 -22.62
N ALA A 470 25.70 -15.59 -21.41
CA ALA A 470 25.46 -14.17 -21.25
C ALA A 470 26.51 -13.32 -22.01
N PRO A 471 26.11 -12.21 -22.66
CA PRO A 471 27.05 -11.28 -23.26
C PRO A 471 28.06 -10.74 -22.24
N ALA A 472 29.29 -10.49 -22.68
CA ALA A 472 30.24 -9.72 -21.89
C ALA A 472 29.85 -8.24 -21.92
N PHE A 473 29.16 -7.78 -20.88
CA PHE A 473 28.66 -6.42 -20.84
C PHE A 473 29.78 -5.39 -20.64
N ARG A 474 29.74 -4.32 -21.44
CA ARG A 474 30.61 -3.16 -21.28
C ARG A 474 30.01 -2.19 -20.25
N PRO A 475 30.84 -1.52 -19.42
CA PRO A 475 30.44 -0.34 -18.65
C PRO A 475 29.79 0.75 -19.50
N VAL A 476 28.93 1.58 -18.91
CA VAL A 476 28.36 2.77 -19.55
C VAL A 476 29.48 3.69 -20.04
N ALA A 477 30.49 3.98 -19.21
CA ALA A 477 31.60 4.85 -19.61
C ALA A 477 32.33 4.34 -20.88
N VAL A 478 32.48 3.02 -21.03
CA VAL A 478 33.11 2.40 -22.21
C VAL A 478 32.13 2.33 -23.40
N HIS A 479 30.85 2.10 -23.12
CA HIS A 479 29.82 1.98 -24.15
C HIS A 479 29.52 3.32 -24.83
N GLU A 480 29.47 4.39 -24.04
CA GLU A 480 29.16 5.75 -24.48
C GLU A 480 30.38 6.51 -25.02
N ALA A 481 31.60 6.03 -24.77
CA ALA A 481 32.81 6.62 -25.30
C ALA A 481 32.74 6.77 -26.83
N GLY A 482 32.70 8.02 -27.30
CA GLY A 482 32.64 8.37 -28.73
C GLY A 482 31.25 8.30 -29.37
N ARG A 483 30.19 8.02 -28.61
CA ARG A 483 28.81 8.15 -29.09
C ARG A 483 28.34 9.59 -28.94
N ALA A 484 27.61 10.08 -29.94
CA ALA A 484 26.93 11.36 -29.80
C ALA A 484 25.78 11.19 -28.80
N PRO A 485 25.63 12.08 -27.80
CA PRO A 485 24.51 12.02 -26.89
C PRO A 485 23.20 12.15 -27.69
N LEU A 486 22.16 11.44 -27.26
CA LEU A 486 20.82 11.74 -27.72
C LEU A 486 20.50 13.15 -27.25
N VAL A 487 20.56 14.11 -28.17
CA VAL A 487 20.08 15.45 -27.88
C VAL A 487 18.59 15.32 -27.68
N ALA A 488 18.13 15.57 -26.45
CA ALA A 488 16.73 15.80 -26.18
C ALA A 488 16.29 16.94 -27.09
N SER A 489 15.70 16.61 -28.25
CA SER A 489 15.08 17.64 -29.06
C SER A 489 14.04 18.27 -28.14
N PRO A 490 14.03 19.61 -27.98
CA PRO A 490 12.99 20.25 -27.18
C PRO A 490 11.67 19.83 -27.80
N ALA A 491 11.01 18.88 -27.15
CA ALA A 491 9.82 18.26 -27.70
C ALA A 491 8.83 19.39 -27.96
N ILE A 492 8.40 19.50 -29.22
CA ILE A 492 7.39 20.46 -29.68
C ILE A 492 6.14 20.23 -28.80
N GLY A 493 6.01 20.99 -27.72
CA GLY A 493 4.89 20.87 -26.76
C GLY A 493 5.25 21.03 -25.28
N ALA A 494 6.51 20.85 -24.87
CA ALA A 494 6.93 21.14 -23.50
C ALA A 494 7.49 22.56 -23.43
N SER A 495 6.65 23.54 -23.08
CA SER A 495 7.13 24.91 -22.83
C SER A 495 8.08 24.89 -21.63
N VAL A 496 9.39 24.94 -21.90
CA VAL A 496 10.37 25.36 -20.91
C VAL A 496 10.11 26.84 -20.66
N GLN A 497 9.29 27.15 -19.64
CA GLN A 497 9.22 28.52 -19.16
C GLN A 497 10.58 28.85 -18.53
N PRO A 498 11.22 29.97 -18.91
CA PRO A 498 12.40 30.43 -18.20
C PRO A 498 12.04 30.68 -16.74
N ALA A 499 12.84 30.13 -15.84
CA ALA A 499 12.65 30.21 -14.39
C ALA A 499 12.69 31.67 -13.92
N THR A 500 11.53 32.33 -13.88
CA THR A 500 11.35 33.60 -13.19
C THR A 500 11.13 33.32 -11.70
N GLY A 501 12.20 33.33 -10.91
CA GLY A 501 12.26 33.77 -9.50
C GLY A 501 11.24 33.29 -8.45
N GLY A 502 10.40 32.31 -8.71
CA GLY A 502 9.47 31.72 -7.73
C GLY A 502 10.08 30.50 -7.02
N PRO A 503 9.66 30.19 -5.77
CA PRO A 503 10.17 29.03 -5.05
C PRO A 503 9.93 27.73 -5.84
N PRO A 504 10.91 26.81 -5.90
CA PRO A 504 10.92 25.67 -6.80
C PRO A 504 10.06 24.52 -6.27
N ASN A 505 8.73 24.66 -6.23
CA ASN A 505 7.84 23.66 -5.63
C ASN A 505 6.62 23.36 -6.50
N SER A 506 6.82 22.84 -7.71
CA SER A 506 5.74 22.13 -8.40
C SER A 506 6.33 20.90 -9.10
N PRO A 507 6.28 19.70 -8.47
CA PRO A 507 6.57 18.46 -9.20
C PRO A 507 5.69 18.38 -10.44
N ARG A 508 6.19 17.76 -11.52
CA ARG A 508 5.45 17.44 -12.76
C ARG A 508 4.00 17.12 -12.37
N ARG A 509 3.04 17.98 -12.78
CA ARG A 509 1.62 17.98 -12.36
C ARG A 509 1.18 16.58 -11.95
N ALA A 510 1.20 16.34 -10.64
CA ALA A 510 0.77 15.10 -10.04
C ALA A 510 -0.66 14.79 -10.50
N LEU A 511 -0.88 13.59 -11.05
CA LEU A 511 -1.96 12.60 -10.83
C LEU A 511 -3.43 13.03 -10.52
N LEU A 512 -3.75 14.32 -10.42
CA LEU A 512 -4.95 14.83 -9.74
C LEU A 512 -6.21 14.90 -10.61
N ARG A 513 -6.15 14.58 -11.91
CA ARG A 513 -7.30 14.84 -12.82
C ARG A 513 -7.75 13.70 -13.73
N ILE A 514 -7.11 12.53 -13.72
CA ILE A 514 -7.44 11.49 -14.71
C ILE A 514 -8.39 10.40 -14.16
N PHE A 515 -8.44 10.19 -12.84
CA PHE A 515 -9.35 9.19 -12.24
C PHE A 515 -10.75 9.73 -11.88
N GLY A 516 -11.17 10.83 -12.52
CA GLY A 516 -12.42 11.53 -12.22
C GLY A 516 -13.26 11.80 -13.46
N ARG A 517 -13.50 10.78 -14.29
CA ARG A 517 -14.54 10.78 -15.32
C ARG A 517 -15.10 9.38 -15.46
N ASP A 518 -16.16 9.13 -14.68
CA ASP A 518 -17.45 8.65 -15.17
C ASP A 518 -18.55 9.23 -14.26
#